data_AF-A0A7Y3PJV0-F1
#
_entry.id   AF-A0A7Y3PJV0-F1
#
_cell.length_a   1.000
_cell.length_b   1.000
_cell.length_c   1.000
_cell.angle_alpha   90.00
_cell.angle_beta   90.00
_cell.angle_gamma   90.00
#
_symmetry.space_group_name_H-M   'P 1'
#
loop_
_entity.id
_entity.type
_entity.pdbx_description
1 polymer ?
#
loop_
_entity_poly.entity_id
_entity_poly.type
_entity_poly.pdbx_seq_one_letter_code
_entity_poly.pdbx_strand_id
1 'polypeptide(L)'
;MISIEAEPINTRPKIYRRTRKIIRKLAVSVSRKMWKLEITGKENVPTNGPFLIAPVHRSNVDFLLAALITDINANFMAKDSLWKIKPLGRFMEHMGAFPVSRGKPDRHSLKIGQQVLDEGGVLVL
;
A
#
# COMPACT_ATOMS: atom_id res chain seq x y z
N MET A 1 -8.05 4.50 22.98
CA MET A 1 -8.36 4.31 21.56
C MET A 1 -7.74 5.47 20.81
N ILE A 2 -6.64 5.24 20.09
CA ILE A 2 -6.07 6.27 19.22
C ILE A 2 -6.84 6.13 17.92
N SER A 3 -7.82 6.99 17.70
CA SER A 3 -8.51 7.12 16.41
C SER A 3 -7.48 7.64 15.42
N ILE A 4 -6.92 6.72 14.63
CA ILE A 4 -6.03 7.08 13.52
C ILE A 4 -6.96 7.43 12.37
N GLU A 5 -7.39 8.68 12.30
CA GLU A 5 -8.07 9.20 11.12
C GLU A 5 -7.08 9.09 9.96
N ALA A 6 -7.30 8.12 9.07
CA ALA A 6 -6.54 8.03 7.84
C ALA A 6 -6.83 9.30 7.05
N GLU A 7 -5.88 10.24 7.00
CA GLU A 7 -6.05 11.46 6.23
C GLU A 7 -6.48 11.15 4.79
N PRO A 8 -7.43 11.92 4.22
CA PRO A 8 -7.89 11.74 2.84
C PRO A 8 -6.70 11.70 1.89
N ILE A 9 -6.68 10.75 0.95
CA ILE A 9 -5.48 10.48 0.14
C ILE A 9 -5.11 11.68 -0.73
N ASN A 10 -6.11 12.51 -1.07
CA ASN A 10 -5.96 13.73 -1.86
C ASN A 10 -5.29 14.91 -1.10
N THR A 11 -5.11 14.85 0.22
CA THR A 11 -4.39 15.89 0.99
C THR A 11 -2.89 15.67 1.05
N ARG A 12 -2.39 14.50 0.63
CA ARG A 12 -1.00 14.10 0.84
C ARG A 12 -0.02 14.92 -0.02
N PRO A 13 0.99 15.58 0.59
CA PRO A 13 1.95 16.41 -0.14
C PRO A 13 2.68 15.68 -1.27
N LYS A 14 3.00 16.40 -2.36
CA LYS A 14 3.72 15.84 -3.53
C LYS A 14 5.07 15.19 -3.16
N ILE A 15 5.67 15.55 -2.02
CA ILE A 15 6.92 14.96 -1.51
C ILE A 15 6.76 13.44 -1.28
N TYR A 16 5.62 12.99 -0.75
CA TYR A 16 5.35 11.57 -0.47
C TYR A 16 5.38 10.73 -1.75
N ARG A 17 4.87 11.29 -2.87
CA ARG A 17 4.90 10.63 -4.18
C ARG A 17 6.33 10.42 -4.68
N ARG A 18 7.23 11.38 -4.43
CA ARG A 18 8.65 11.26 -4.81
C ARG A 18 9.38 10.23 -3.96
N THR A 19 9.21 10.28 -2.63
CA THR A 19 9.88 9.36 -1.71
C THR A 19 9.45 7.92 -1.97
N ARG A 20 8.15 7.66 -2.17
CA ARG A 20 7.63 6.32 -2.52
C ARG A 20 8.21 5.80 -3.83
N LYS A 21 8.32 6.64 -4.87
CA LYS A 21 8.94 6.26 -6.15
C LYS A 21 10.41 5.87 -5.99
N ILE A 22 11.16 6.59 -5.15
CA ILE A 22 12.57 6.27 -4.87
C ILE A 22 12.68 4.95 -4.12
N ILE A 23 11.90 4.77 -3.04
CA ILE A 23 11.88 3.53 -2.25
C ILE A 23 11.50 2.34 -3.14
N ARG A 24 10.48 2.50 -3.99
CA ARG A 24 10.07 1.49 -4.99
C ARG A 24 11.21 1.14 -5.94
N LYS A 25 11.86 2.12 -6.57
CA LYS A 25 12.98 1.85 -7.50
C LYS A 25 14.11 1.08 -6.82
N LEU A 26 14.45 1.47 -5.59
CA LEU A 26 15.46 0.77 -4.80
C LEU A 26 15.02 -0.67 -4.48
N ALA A 27 13.78 -0.86 -4.02
CA ALA A 27 13.20 -2.16 -3.73
C ALA A 27 13.20 -3.07 -4.97
N VAL A 28 12.74 -2.59 -6.13
CA VAL A 28 12.75 -3.33 -7.40
C VAL A 28 14.18 -3.77 -7.74
N SER A 29 15.14 -2.84 -7.66
CA SER A 29 16.52 -3.11 -8.01
C SER A 29 17.15 -4.18 -7.11
N VAL A 30 16.90 -4.09 -5.80
CA VAL A 30 17.40 -5.06 -4.81
C VAL A 30 16.72 -6.42 -5.03
N SER A 31 15.40 -6.46 -5.16
CA SER A 31 14.66 -7.71 -5.37
C SER A 31 15.02 -8.41 -6.67
N ARG A 32 15.23 -7.68 -7.78
CA ARG A 32 15.69 -8.27 -9.05
C ARG A 32 17.09 -8.86 -8.90
N LYS A 33 17.99 -8.20 -8.17
CA LYS A 33 19.37 -8.66 -7.97
C LYS A 33 19.45 -9.85 -7.02
N MET A 34 18.66 -9.86 -5.95
CA MET A 34 18.71 -10.91 -4.92
C MET A 34 17.86 -12.14 -5.26
N TRP A 35 16.70 -11.95 -5.89
CA TRP A 35 15.70 -13.01 -6.06
C TRP A 35 15.39 -13.37 -7.52
N LYS A 36 16.10 -12.77 -8.49
CA LYS A 36 15.86 -12.97 -9.93
C LYS A 36 14.37 -12.84 -10.30
N LEU A 37 13.72 -11.83 -9.71
CA LEU A 37 12.28 -11.62 -9.84
C LEU A 37 11.89 -11.37 -11.30
N GLU A 38 11.00 -12.21 -11.82
CA GLU A 38 10.36 -12.04 -13.12
C GLU A 38 8.92 -11.55 -12.94
N ILE A 39 8.48 -10.60 -13.76
CA ILE A 39 7.11 -10.08 -13.75
C ILE A 39 6.48 -10.45 -15.09
N THR A 40 5.51 -11.35 -15.08
CA THR A 40 4.69 -11.73 -16.23
C THR A 40 3.30 -11.10 -16.09
N GLY A 41 2.63 -10.80 -17.21
CA GLY A 41 1.27 -10.25 -17.17
C GLY A 41 1.18 -8.78 -16.75
N LYS A 42 2.27 -8.01 -16.83
CA LYS A 42 2.29 -6.58 -16.44
C LYS A 42 1.33 -5.74 -17.29
N GLU A 43 1.11 -6.14 -18.53
CA GLU A 43 0.16 -5.57 -19.47
C GLU A 43 -1.30 -5.61 -18.98
N ASN A 44 -1.62 -6.53 -18.06
CA ASN A 44 -2.96 -6.61 -17.46
C ASN A 44 -3.17 -5.55 -16.37
N VAL A 45 -2.12 -4.85 -15.93
CA VAL A 45 -2.21 -3.82 -14.90
C VAL A 45 -2.75 -2.54 -15.54
N PRO A 46 -3.89 -2.01 -15.06
CA PRO A 46 -4.45 -0.76 -15.58
C PRO A 46 -3.43 0.38 -15.44
N THR A 47 -3.25 1.15 -16.51
CA THR A 47 -2.35 2.32 -16.52
C THR A 47 -2.99 3.55 -15.90
N ASN A 48 -4.33 3.60 -15.89
CA ASN A 48 -5.13 4.69 -15.36
C ASN A 48 -6.38 4.15 -14.64
N GLY A 49 -6.92 4.95 -13.74
CA GLY A 49 -8.13 4.64 -12.97
C GLY A 49 -7.86 3.78 -11.72
N PRO A 50 -8.88 3.65 -10.86
CA PRO A 50 -8.77 2.87 -9.63
C PRO A 50 -8.78 1.37 -9.91
N PHE A 51 -7.99 0.63 -9.15
CA PHE A 51 -8.05 -0.84 -9.17
C PHE A 51 -7.58 -1.44 -7.84
N LEU A 52 -7.91 -2.71 -7.67
CA LEU A 52 -7.55 -3.51 -6.50
C LEU A 52 -6.45 -4.51 -6.85
N ILE A 53 -5.45 -4.63 -5.98
CA ILE A 53 -4.45 -5.71 -6.01
C ILE A 53 -4.70 -6.61 -4.81
N ALA A 54 -5.03 -7.87 -5.07
CA ALA A 54 -5.28 -8.88 -4.05
C ALA A 54 -4.24 -10.01 -4.16
N PRO A 55 -3.01 -9.80 -3.67
CA PRO A 55 -1.98 -10.83 -3.73
C PRO A 55 -2.33 -11.99 -2.78
N VAL A 56 -1.85 -13.19 -3.12
CA VAL A 56 -1.87 -14.31 -2.18
C VAL A 56 -0.87 -14.00 -1.07
N HIS A 57 -1.35 -13.56 0.10
CA HIS A 57 -0.54 -13.07 1.20
C HIS A 57 0.15 -14.23 1.95
N ARG A 58 1.26 -14.75 1.39
CA ARG A 58 2.13 -15.78 2.00
C ARG A 58 3.15 -15.18 2.96
N SER A 59 3.58 -13.95 2.74
CA SER A 59 4.67 -13.32 3.47
C SER A 59 4.52 -11.80 3.59
N ASN A 60 5.21 -11.18 4.54
CA ASN A 60 5.28 -9.72 4.63
C ASN A 60 6.02 -9.09 3.44
N VAL A 61 6.82 -9.88 2.71
CA VAL A 61 7.53 -9.42 1.51
C VAL A 61 6.54 -9.16 0.37
N ASP A 62 5.35 -9.75 0.41
CA ASP A 62 4.32 -9.57 -0.61
C ASP A 62 3.87 -8.11 -0.71
N PHE A 63 3.89 -7.35 0.40
CA PHE A 63 3.63 -5.91 0.38
C PHE A 63 4.67 -5.14 -0.43
N LEU A 64 5.94 -5.52 -0.29
CA LEU A 64 7.03 -4.95 -1.07
C LEU A 64 6.87 -5.31 -2.54
N LEU A 65 6.54 -6.57 -2.85
CA LEU A 65 6.35 -7.06 -4.22
C LEU A 65 5.13 -6.45 -4.90
N ALA A 66 4.01 -6.29 -4.19
CA ALA A 66 2.81 -5.63 -4.70
C ALA A 66 3.08 -4.16 -5.04
N ALA A 67 3.92 -3.48 -4.26
CA ALA A 67 4.40 -2.14 -4.60
C ALA A 67 5.28 -2.11 -5.88
N LEU A 68 5.84 -3.24 -6.32
CA LEU A 68 6.61 -3.35 -7.57
C LEU A 68 5.71 -3.51 -8.80
N ILE A 69 4.46 -3.95 -8.64
CA ILE A 69 3.55 -4.22 -9.76
C ILE A 69 3.01 -2.92 -10.36
N THR A 70 2.72 -1.90 -9.54
CA THR A 70 2.11 -0.63 -10.01
C THR A 70 2.98 0.60 -9.71
N ASP A 71 2.99 1.56 -10.66
CA ASP A 71 3.57 2.90 -10.49
C ASP A 71 2.58 3.91 -9.90
N ILE A 72 1.31 3.52 -9.77
CA ILE A 72 0.25 4.34 -9.19
C ILE A 72 0.42 4.33 -7.67
N ASN A 73 0.06 5.44 -7.02
CA ASN A 73 0.16 5.60 -5.56
C ASN A 73 -0.74 4.57 -4.85
N ALA A 74 -0.22 3.35 -4.66
CA ALA A 74 -0.91 2.28 -3.98
C ALA A 74 -1.06 2.59 -2.49
N ASN A 75 -2.22 2.25 -1.94
CA ASN A 75 -2.53 2.28 -0.52
C ASN A 75 -2.67 0.85 -0.02
N PHE A 76 -2.28 0.59 1.22
CA PHE A 76 -2.16 -0.76 1.74
C PHE A 76 -3.04 -0.93 2.98
N MET A 77 -3.80 -2.01 3.03
CA MET A 77 -4.40 -2.46 4.29
C MET A 77 -3.33 -3.24 5.06
N ALA A 78 -2.97 -2.77 6.26
CA ALA A 78 -1.94 -3.42 7.06
C ALA A 78 -2.41 -3.63 8.51
N LYS A 79 -1.90 -4.67 9.16
CA LYS A 79 -2.37 -5.06 10.50
C LYS A 79 -2.13 -3.95 11.52
N ASP A 80 -3.15 -3.62 12.31
CA ASP A 80 -3.11 -2.60 13.37
C ASP A 80 -1.93 -2.74 14.35
N SER A 81 -1.45 -3.96 14.59
CA SER A 81 -0.30 -4.23 15.46
C SER A 81 0.98 -3.52 15.03
N LEU A 82 1.12 -3.17 13.74
CA LEU A 82 2.27 -2.41 13.23
C LEU A 82 2.31 -0.98 13.78
N TRP A 83 1.15 -0.40 14.11
CA TRP A 83 1.03 0.93 14.71
C TRP A 83 1.33 0.96 16.21
N LYS A 84 1.48 -0.20 16.87
CA LYS A 84 1.98 -0.25 18.26
C LYS A 84 3.41 0.27 18.39
N ILE A 85 4.19 0.16 17.31
CA ILE A 85 5.55 0.69 17.23
C ILE A 85 5.48 2.05 16.52
N LYS A 86 5.54 3.16 17.28
CA LYS A 86 5.33 4.53 16.76
C LYS A 86 6.19 4.89 15.52
N PRO A 87 7.49 4.54 15.45
CA PRO A 87 8.27 4.80 14.23
C PRO A 87 7.76 4.00 13.02
N LEU A 88 7.36 2.74 13.24
CA LEU A 88 6.84 1.87 12.20
C LEU A 88 5.47 2.34 11.69
N GLY A 89 4.57 2.72 12.59
CA GLY A 89 3.26 3.29 12.22
C GLY A 89 3.39 4.53 11.34
N ARG A 90 4.28 5.48 11.72
CA ARG A 90 4.56 6.67 10.89
C ARG A 90 5.14 6.33 9.52
N PHE A 91 6.00 5.32 9.44
CA PHE A 91 6.53 4.84 8.16
C PHE A 91 5.43 4.22 7.29
N MET A 92 4.55 3.41 7.88
CA MET A 92 3.41 2.79 7.20
C MET A 92 2.45 3.85 6.63
N GLU A 93 2.11 4.86 7.42
CA GLU A 93 1.31 6.02 6.97
C GLU A 93 2.00 6.79 5.83
N HIS A 94 3.31 7.02 5.94
CA HIS A 94 4.11 7.65 4.89
C HIS A 94 4.06 6.85 3.58
N MET A 95 4.08 5.53 3.66
CA MET A 95 3.96 4.60 2.52
C MET A 95 2.52 4.45 2.00
N GLY A 96 1.53 4.96 2.73
CA GLY A 96 0.13 4.98 2.35
C GLY A 96 -0.69 3.82 2.89
N ALA A 97 -0.15 3.11 3.87
CA ALA A 97 -0.86 2.08 4.57
C ALA A 97 -1.78 2.68 5.65
N PHE A 98 -2.87 1.98 5.94
CA PHE A 98 -3.79 2.27 7.04
C PHE A 98 -4.10 0.98 7.82
N PRO A 99 -4.40 1.10 9.13
CA PRO A 99 -4.59 -0.05 9.98
C PRO A 99 -5.88 -0.80 9.63
N VAL A 100 -5.83 -2.12 9.74
CA VAL A 100 -7.00 -3.01 9.76
C VAL A 100 -6.94 -3.90 11.01
N SER A 101 -8.03 -3.92 11.77
CA SER A 101 -8.16 -4.75 12.96
C SER A 101 -8.65 -6.15 12.59
N ARG A 102 -7.79 -7.15 12.79
CA ARG A 102 -8.15 -8.57 12.59
C ARG A 102 -8.83 -9.09 13.86
N GLY A 103 -10.10 -9.50 13.76
CA GLY A 103 -10.84 -10.14 14.87
C GLY A 103 -12.22 -9.53 15.16
N LYS A 104 -12.56 -8.39 14.55
CA LYS A 104 -13.92 -7.82 14.54
C LYS A 104 -14.24 -7.34 13.12
N PRO A 105 -15.52 -7.25 12.72
CA PRO A 105 -15.90 -6.64 11.46
C PRO A 105 -15.43 -5.18 11.40
N ASP A 106 -14.35 -4.92 10.67
CA ASP A 106 -13.76 -3.59 10.55
C ASP A 106 -14.41 -2.80 9.39
N ARG A 107 -15.64 -2.34 9.64
CA ARG A 107 -16.38 -1.51 8.66
C ARG A 107 -15.68 -0.20 8.35
N HIS A 108 -14.81 0.28 9.25
CA HIS A 108 -14.11 1.54 9.07
C HIS A 108 -12.99 1.38 8.01
N SER A 109 -12.14 0.36 8.13
CA SER A 109 -11.11 0.09 7.13
C SER A 109 -11.71 -0.22 5.76
N LEU A 110 -12.87 -0.88 5.69
CA LEU A 110 -13.59 -1.09 4.43
C LEU A 110 -14.08 0.23 3.81
N LYS A 111 -14.61 1.17 4.61
CA LYS A 111 -14.99 2.50 4.12
C LYS A 111 -13.78 3.29 3.59
N ILE A 112 -12.65 3.22 4.29
CA ILE A 112 -11.40 3.84 3.83
C ILE A 112 -10.96 3.20 2.50
N GLY A 113 -11.01 1.87 2.41
CA GLY A 113 -10.71 1.14 1.17
C GLY A 113 -11.61 1.56 0.00
N GLN A 114 -12.92 1.70 0.24
CA GLN A 114 -13.85 2.19 -0.77
C GLN A 114 -13.51 3.63 -1.20
N GLN A 115 -13.26 4.51 -0.23
CA GLN A 115 -12.88 5.90 -0.52
C GLN A 115 -11.58 5.99 -1.35
N VAL A 116 -10.60 5.11 -1.11
CA VAL A 116 -9.38 5.02 -1.93
C VAL A 116 -9.72 4.82 -3.41
N LEU A 117 -10.65 3.91 -3.68
CA LEU A 117 -11.05 3.57 -5.05
C LEU A 117 -11.92 4.67 -5.65
N ASP A 118 -12.83 5.27 -4.88
CA ASP A 118 -13.67 6.38 -5.33
C ASP A 118 -12.84 7.61 -5.71
N GLU A 119 -11.71 7.85 -5.02
CA GLU A 119 -10.75 8.91 -5.33
C GLU A 119 -9.81 8.58 -6.51
N GLY A 120 -10.01 7.43 -7.19
CA GLY A 120 -9.18 7.00 -8.33
C GLY A 120 -7.83 6.40 -7.91
N GLY A 121 -7.67 6.07 -6.63
CA GLY A 121 -6.48 5.44 -6.07
C GLY A 121 -6.41 3.94 -6.31
N VAL A 122 -5.26 3.35 -5.98
CA VAL A 122 -5.06 1.90 -6.03
C VAL A 122 -5.03 1.37 -4.60
N LEU A 123 -5.71 0.25 -4.37
CA LEU A 123 -5.76 -0.42 -3.08
C LEU A 123 -5.09 -1.79 -3.16
N VAL A 124 -4.28 -2.12 -2.16
CA VAL A 124 -3.65 -3.43 -1.97
C VAL A 124 -4.14 -4.01 -0.64
N LEU A 125 -4.61 -5.27 -0.69
CA LEU A 125 -5.13 -6.01 0.46
C LEU A 125 -4.06 -6.84 1.17
#